data_AF-A0A538NRQ6-F1
#
_entry.id   AF-A0A538NRQ6-F1
#
_cell.length_a   1.000
_cell.length_b   1.000
_cell.length_c   1.000
_cell.angle_alpha   90.00
_cell.angle_beta   90.00
_cell.angle_gamma   90.00
#
_symmetry.space_group_name_H-M   'P 1'
#
loop_
_entity.id
_entity.type
_entity.pdbx_description
1 polymer ?
#
loop_
_entity_poly.entity_id
_entity_poly.type
_entity_poly.pdbx_seq_one_letter_code
_entity_poly.pdbx_strand_id
1 'polypeptide(L)'
;MQLQRNEIMTGLLVIGTIAVIAFVLVLLGAPGLFRPLVTYKIYFDNAVGIKQGAPVMLAGRKIGQVQKLFSPVSSEEEKRAEEAAAAIHPSEPNASPAPAENKPKFEVRVDVQVDK
;
A
#
# COMPACT_ATOMS: atom_id res chain seq x y z
N MET A 1 -29.56 45.66 15.80
CA MET A 1 -29.02 44.28 15.96
C MET A 1 -29.13 43.44 14.67
N GLN A 2 -28.94 44.02 13.48
CA GLN A 2 -28.95 43.28 12.21
C GLN A 2 -27.58 42.64 11.92
N LEU A 3 -26.49 43.30 12.33
CA LEU A 3 -25.12 42.85 12.10
C LEU A 3 -24.83 41.49 12.74
N GLN A 4 -25.24 41.30 14.00
CA GLN A 4 -25.09 40.02 14.71
C GLN A 4 -25.90 38.88 14.06
N ARG A 5 -27.07 39.17 13.50
CA ARG A 5 -27.86 38.17 12.76
C ARG A 5 -27.15 37.73 11.49
N ASN A 6 -26.62 38.67 10.72
CA ASN A 6 -25.88 38.34 9.49
C ASN A 6 -24.60 37.56 9.78
N GLU A 7 -23.90 37.90 10.86
CA GLU A 7 -22.69 37.20 11.30
C GLU A 7 -23.00 35.75 11.69
N ILE A 8 -24.09 35.52 12.46
CA ILE A 8 -24.56 34.17 12.81
C ILE A 8 -24.99 33.38 11.58
N MET A 9 -25.77 33.98 10.67
CA MET A 9 -26.21 33.29 9.44
C MET A 9 -25.04 32.92 8.54
N THR A 10 -24.03 33.80 8.44
CA THR A 10 -22.82 33.53 7.67
C THR A 10 -22.00 32.41 8.31
N GLY A 11 -21.83 32.42 9.63
CA GLY A 11 -21.15 31.35 10.35
C GLY A 11 -21.84 29.99 10.17
N LEU A 12 -23.17 29.96 10.23
CA LEU A 12 -23.97 28.75 10.04
C LEU A 12 -23.84 28.21 8.61
N LEU A 13 -23.84 29.09 7.61
CA LEU A 13 -23.59 28.72 6.22
C LEU A 13 -22.21 28.09 6.04
N VAL A 14 -21.15 28.68 6.61
CA VAL A 14 -19.79 28.15 6.51
C VAL A 14 -19.68 26.77 7.14
N ILE A 15 -20.19 26.60 8.37
CA ILE A 15 -20.18 25.31 9.07
C ILE A 15 -20.99 24.27 8.28
N GLY A 16 -22.18 24.63 7.78
CA GLY A 16 -23.00 23.76 6.96
C GLY A 16 -22.28 23.30 5.69
N THR A 17 -21.56 24.21 5.03
CA THR A 17 -20.81 23.88 3.81
C THR A 17 -19.67 22.90 4.11
N ILE A 18 -18.93 23.11 5.20
CA ILE A 18 -17.87 22.19 5.65
C ILE A 18 -18.46 20.82 5.98
N ALA A 19 -19.59 20.77 6.67
CA ALA A 19 -20.27 19.53 7.03
C ALA A 19 -20.71 18.74 5.77
N VAL A 20 -21.26 19.41 4.77
CA VAL A 20 -21.62 18.78 3.49
C VAL A 20 -20.39 18.23 2.76
N ILE A 21 -19.30 19.00 2.70
CA ILE A 21 -18.05 18.53 2.05
C ILE A 21 -17.51 17.29 2.77
N ALA A 22 -17.42 17.34 4.10
CA ALA A 22 -16.95 16.21 4.90
C ALA A 22 -17.84 14.97 4.69
N PHE A 23 -19.16 15.15 4.68
CA PHE A 23 -20.13 14.08 4.43
C PHE A 23 -19.97 13.45 3.04
N VAL A 24 -19.75 14.27 2.00
CA VAL A 24 -19.49 13.79 0.64
C VAL A 24 -18.18 13.00 0.56
N LEU A 25 -17.11 13.49 1.18
CA LEU A 25 -15.83 12.76 1.23
C LEU A 25 -15.94 11.41 1.94
N VAL A 26 -16.79 11.36 2.98
CA VAL A 26 -17.13 10.12 3.68
C VAL A 26 -17.89 9.15 2.76
N LEU A 27 -18.93 9.62 2.06
CA LEU A 27 -19.71 8.79 1.14
C LEU A 27 -18.91 8.28 -0.06
N LEU A 28 -17.98 9.09 -0.58
CA LEU A 28 -17.09 8.69 -1.67
C LEU A 28 -16.06 7.62 -1.27
N GLY A 29 -16.00 7.27 0.03
CA GLY A 29 -15.20 6.14 0.50
C GLY A 29 -13.72 6.39 0.31
N ALA A 30 -13.21 7.53 0.79
CA ALA A 30 -11.78 7.84 0.76
C ALA A 30 -10.97 6.63 1.28
N PRO A 31 -10.12 6.01 0.44
CA PRO A 31 -9.35 4.82 0.83
C PRO A 31 -8.44 5.18 2.00
N GLY A 32 -8.62 4.49 3.13
CA GLY A 32 -7.95 4.81 4.41
C GLY A 32 -8.81 5.49 5.47
N LEU A 33 -10.02 5.99 5.14
CA LEU A 33 -10.90 6.63 6.13
C LEU A 33 -11.74 5.62 6.93
N PHE A 34 -12.13 4.50 6.31
CA PHE A 34 -13.02 3.50 6.93
C PHE A 34 -12.49 2.06 6.89
N ARG A 35 -11.44 1.80 6.12
CA ARG A 35 -10.80 0.49 6.06
C ARG A 35 -9.35 0.65 6.49
N PRO A 36 -8.86 -0.12 7.48
CA PRO A 36 -7.44 -0.10 7.83
C PRO A 36 -6.66 -0.74 6.67
N LEU A 37 -5.74 0.03 6.08
CA LEU A 37 -4.92 -0.42 4.96
C LEU A 37 -3.59 -0.97 5.51
N VAL A 38 -3.27 -2.22 5.18
CA VAL A 38 -2.01 -2.87 5.56
C VAL A 38 -1.03 -2.76 4.40
N THR A 39 0.19 -2.28 4.67
CA THR A 39 1.23 -2.20 3.65
C THR A 39 2.18 -3.39 3.76
N TYR A 40 2.20 -4.21 2.73
CA TYR A 40 3.13 -5.33 2.58
C TYR A 40 4.33 -4.90 1.74
N LYS A 41 5.52 -5.35 2.14
CA LYS A 41 6.74 -5.19 1.35
C LYS A 41 7.01 -6.50 0.64
N ILE A 42 7.03 -6.46 -0.69
CA ILE A 42 7.29 -7.63 -1.52
C ILE A 42 8.56 -7.37 -2.31
N TYR A 43 9.49 -8.31 -2.28
CA TYR A 43 10.77 -8.22 -2.98
C TYR A 43 10.72 -9.09 -4.22
N PHE A 44 11.15 -8.51 -5.35
CA PHE A 44 11.21 -9.17 -6.64
C PHE A 44 12.63 -9.07 -7.18
N ASP A 45 13.02 -10.07 -7.97
CA ASP A 45 14.19 -10.07 -8.83
C ASP A 45 14.03 -9.07 -9.99
N ASN A 46 12.83 -8.99 -10.56
CA ASN A 46 12.49 -8.05 -11.62
C ASN A 46 11.02 -7.63 -11.54
N ALA A 47 10.74 -6.33 -11.62
CA ALA A 47 9.39 -5.77 -11.57
C ALA A 47 8.93 -5.14 -12.90
N VAL A 48 9.39 -5.67 -14.04
CA VAL A 48 9.05 -5.13 -15.36
C VAL A 48 7.52 -5.05 -15.55
N GLY A 49 7.04 -3.87 -15.96
CA GLY A 49 5.62 -3.63 -16.20
C GLY A 49 4.78 -3.32 -14.95
N ILE A 50 5.34 -3.39 -13.73
CA ILE A 50 4.65 -2.95 -12.51
C ILE A 50 4.72 -1.43 -12.40
N LYS A 51 3.56 -0.79 -12.24
CA LYS A 51 3.43 0.67 -12.11
C LYS A 51 2.81 1.03 -10.76
N GLN A 52 3.08 2.24 -10.30
CA GLN A 52 2.35 2.81 -9.16
C GLN A 52 0.85 2.84 -9.46
N GLY A 53 0.03 2.41 -8.50
CA GLY A 53 -1.42 2.28 -8.66
C GLY A 53 -1.88 1.01 -9.37
N ALA A 54 -0.97 0.12 -9.79
CA ALA A 54 -1.36 -1.15 -10.40
C ALA A 54 -2.22 -1.97 -9.41
N PRO A 55 -3.32 -2.60 -9.87
CA PRO A 55 -4.19 -3.38 -9.00
C PRO A 55 -3.48 -4.65 -8.57
N VAL A 56 -3.52 -4.94 -7.27
CA VAL A 56 -3.05 -6.22 -6.73
C VAL A 56 -4.24 -7.15 -6.59
N MET A 57 -4.12 -8.31 -7.22
CA MET A 57 -5.19 -9.30 -7.32
C MET A 57 -4.84 -10.55 -6.52
N LEU A 58 -5.82 -11.08 -5.81
CA LEU A 58 -5.77 -12.38 -5.17
C LEU A 58 -6.93 -13.21 -5.71
N ALA A 59 -6.62 -14.32 -6.39
CA ALA A 59 -7.62 -15.21 -7.01
C ALA A 59 -8.67 -14.46 -7.85
N GLY A 60 -8.25 -13.47 -8.65
CA GLY A 60 -9.14 -12.68 -9.50
C GLY A 60 -9.87 -11.53 -8.80
N ARG A 61 -9.78 -11.40 -7.47
CA ARG A 61 -10.34 -10.27 -6.71
C ARG A 61 -9.28 -9.20 -6.48
N LYS A 62 -9.59 -7.93 -6.75
CA LYS A 62 -8.75 -6.80 -6.34
C LYS A 62 -8.71 -6.73 -4.81
N ILE A 63 -7.54 -6.88 -4.23
CA ILE A 63 -7.30 -6.77 -2.78
C ILE A 63 -6.57 -5.49 -2.41
N GLY A 64 -5.98 -4.80 -3.38
CA GLY A 64 -5.12 -3.68 -3.09
C GLY A 64 -4.57 -2.97 -4.33
N GLN A 65 -3.58 -2.12 -4.09
CA GLN A 65 -2.84 -1.43 -5.13
C GLN A 65 -1.38 -1.23 -4.75
N VAL A 66 -0.52 -1.14 -5.77
CA VAL A 66 0.90 -0.81 -5.60
C VAL A 66 1.02 0.66 -5.16
N GLN A 67 1.61 0.90 -4.00
CA GLN A 67 1.77 2.25 -3.47
C GLN A 67 3.10 2.88 -3.92
N LYS A 68 4.21 2.14 -3.80
CA LYS A 68 5.54 2.63 -4.15
C LYS A 68 6.43 1.51 -4.69
N LEU A 69 7.34 1.89 -5.58
CA LEU A 69 8.34 1.02 -6.17
C LEU A 69 9.72 1.59 -5.87
N PHE A 70 10.63 0.75 -5.39
CA PHE A 70 12.00 1.12 -5.08
C PHE A 70 12.96 0.18 -5.79
N SER A 71 13.89 0.76 -6.53
CA SER A 71 15.02 0.07 -7.15
C SER A 71 16.17 1.07 -7.25
N PRO A 72 17.42 0.71 -6.89
CA PRO A 72 17.85 -0.58 -6.34
C PRO A 72 17.46 -0.76 -4.85
N VAL A 73 17.36 -2.01 -4.41
CA VAL A 73 17.17 -2.37 -2.99
C VAL A 73 18.50 -2.23 -2.25
N SER A 74 18.47 -1.78 -0.99
CA SER A 74 19.68 -1.65 -0.18
C SER A 74 20.14 -3.01 0.38
N SER A 75 21.43 -3.19 0.65
CA SER A 75 21.98 -4.47 1.15
C SER A 75 21.38 -4.94 2.48
N GLU A 76 20.93 -4.02 3.33
CA GLU A 76 20.21 -4.34 4.58
C GLU A 76 18.81 -4.91 4.29
N GLU A 77 18.15 -4.43 3.24
CA GLU A 77 16.84 -4.91 2.81
C GLU A 77 16.92 -6.22 2.02
N GLU A 78 17.99 -6.42 1.26
CA GLU A 78 18.29 -7.71 0.62
C GLU A 78 18.41 -8.82 1.67
N LYS A 79 19.13 -8.59 2.78
CA LYS A 79 19.18 -9.57 3.89
C LYS A 79 17.80 -9.87 4.46
N ARG A 80 16.98 -8.83 4.67
CA ARG A 80 15.61 -9.00 5.18
C ARG A 80 14.73 -9.75 4.17
N ALA A 81 14.96 -9.57 2.87
CA ALA A 81 14.28 -10.30 1.82
C ALA A 81 14.70 -11.77 1.82
N GLU A 82 15.99 -12.07 1.98
CA GLU A 82 16.50 -13.44 2.14
C GLU A 82 15.89 -14.14 3.38
N GLU A 83 15.86 -13.46 4.52
CA GLU A 83 15.25 -13.97 5.76
C GLU A 83 13.74 -14.24 5.58
N ALA A 84 13.02 -13.31 4.95
CA ALA A 84 11.59 -13.47 4.68
C ALA A 84 11.33 -14.64 3.71
N ALA A 85 12.16 -14.79 2.67
CA ALA A 85 12.06 -15.90 1.73
C ALA A 85 12.30 -17.25 2.43
N ALA A 86 13.31 -17.33 3.30
CA ALA A 86 13.63 -18.53 4.08
C ALA A 86 12.51 -18.90 5.08
N ALA A 87 11.82 -17.91 5.64
CA ALA A 87 10.70 -18.15 6.56
C ALA A 87 9.43 -18.66 5.84
N ILE A 88 9.18 -18.22 4.60
CA ILE A 88 8.00 -18.61 3.82
C ILE A 88 8.21 -19.96 3.13
N HIS A 89 9.42 -20.23 2.65
CA HIS A 89 9.82 -21.48 2.02
C HIS A 89 10.92 -22.14 2.86
N PRO A 90 10.57 -22.92 3.90
CA PRO A 90 11.57 -23.69 4.63
C PRO A 90 12.25 -24.66 3.66
N SER A 91 13.58 -24.61 3.59
CA SER A 91 14.39 -25.45 2.72
C SER A 91 14.01 -26.93 2.90
N GLU A 92 13.54 -27.58 1.85
CA GLU A 92 13.28 -29.02 1.89
C GLU A 92 14.60 -29.75 2.22
N PRO A 93 14.63 -30.63 3.25
CA PRO A 93 15.86 -31.28 3.70
C PRO A 93 16.51 -32.22 2.68
N ASN A 94 15.87 -32.47 1.53
CA ASN A 94 16.37 -33.35 0.46
C ASN A 94 16.55 -32.64 -0.90
N ALA A 95 16.52 -31.31 -0.97
CA ALA A 95 16.89 -30.62 -2.19
C ALA A 95 18.43 -30.66 -2.36
N SER A 96 18.90 -31.23 -3.46
CA SER A 96 20.32 -31.18 -3.86
C SER A 96 20.79 -29.73 -3.86
N PRO A 97 21.98 -29.40 -3.32
CA PRO A 97 22.43 -28.02 -3.20
C PRO A 97 22.45 -27.38 -4.59
N ALA A 98 21.53 -26.44 -4.82
CA ALA A 98 21.54 -25.63 -6.03
C ALA A 98 22.89 -24.87 -6.07
N PRO A 99 23.54 -24.77 -7.24
CA PRO A 99 24.78 -24.02 -7.39
C PRO A 99 24.65 -22.61 -6.82
N ALA A 100 25.70 -22.09 -6.19
CA ALA A 100 25.75 -20.75 -5.58
C ALA A 100 25.43 -19.58 -6.55
N GLU A 101 25.33 -19.85 -7.85
CA GLU A 101 24.84 -18.92 -8.88
C GLU A 101 23.34 -18.64 -8.83
N ASN A 102 22.54 -19.46 -8.14
CA ASN A 102 21.08 -19.34 -8.11
C ASN A 102 20.55 -18.69 -6.83
N LYS A 103 21.33 -17.77 -6.24
CA LYS A 103 20.87 -17.00 -5.08
C LYS A 103 19.96 -15.87 -5.58
N PRO A 104 18.68 -15.80 -5.15
CA PRO A 104 17.76 -14.79 -5.66
C PRO A 104 18.28 -13.40 -5.28
N LYS A 105 18.69 -12.64 -6.29
CA LYS A 105 19.10 -11.25 -6.12
C LYS A 105 17.85 -10.38 -6.20
N PHE A 106 17.48 -9.77 -5.08
CA PHE A 106 16.29 -8.93 -5.00
C PHE A 106 16.60 -7.51 -5.46
N GLU A 107 16.27 -7.15 -6.70
CA GLU A 107 16.58 -5.83 -7.25
C GLU A 107 15.47 -4.80 -7.03
N VAL A 108 14.25 -5.25 -6.69
CA VAL A 108 13.08 -4.38 -6.58
C VAL A 108 12.26 -4.65 -5.32
N ARG A 109 11.89 -3.58 -4.61
CA ARG A 109 10.90 -3.60 -3.52
C ARG A 109 9.60 -2.93 -3.99
N VAL A 110 8.49 -3.65 -3.83
CA VAL A 110 7.13 -3.17 -4.10
C VAL A 110 6.38 -3.06 -2.77
N ASP A 111 5.97 -1.85 -2.43
CA ASP A 111 5.08 -1.61 -1.30
C ASP A 111 3.63 -1.74 -1.79
N VAL A 112 2.93 -2.78 -1.33
CA VAL A 112 1.54 -3.08 -1.70
C VAL A 112 0.61 -2.75 -0.55
N GLN A 113 -0.40 -1.94 -0.83
CA GLN A 113 -1.42 -1.60 0.15
C GLN A 113 -2.65 -2.49 -0.06
N VAL A 114 -3.01 -3.26 0.96
CA VAL A 114 -4.10 -4.24 0.94
C VAL A 114 -5.18 -3.83 1.94
N ASP A 115 -6.44 -3.95 1.54
CA ASP A 115 -7.58 -3.78 2.44
C ASP A 115 -7.65 -4.98 3.41
N LYS A 116 -7.63 -4.72 4.72
CA LYS A 116 -7.78 -5.76 5.75
C LYS A 116 -9.21 -6.27 5.87
#